data_AF-X1DPJ2-F1
#
_entry.id   AF-X1DPJ2-F1
#
_cell.length_a   1.000
_cell.length_b   1.000
_cell.length_c   1.000
_cell.angle_alpha   90.00
_cell.angle_beta   90.00
_cell.angle_gamma   90.00
#
_symmetry.space_group_name_H-M   'P 1'
#
loop_
_entity.id
_entity.type
_entity.pdbx_description
1 polymer ?
#
loop_
_entity_poly.entity_id
_entity_poly.type
_entity_poly.pdbx_seq_one_letter_code
_entity_poly.pdbx_strand_id
1 'polypeptide(L)'
;MYRKGNWTHDRATDRLMQKARFPLDVDMRSKQIKTMLDPTAAQDAATKAYVDASNTGRSVTLVVAADDSSLEVKARADYVCTGVDDEVEINAALAALPAAEGEVRLMEGTFNIAAPITPPAGAKLSGLGWSTIINGTNVVGVTNAIVPAGANVTISDLAIVFAAGAGDVGSRPNGIYNDADYLWVENLWITGDVSVGDDTSDLRQCGIVLDGASFCKISNVRSETNDRHGICLSGAGALYNTIEMGLTSRNN
;
A
#
# COMPACT_ATOMS: atom_id res chain seq x y z
N MET A 1 -69.28 41.12 31.18
CA MET A 1 -68.27 42.02 30.57
C MET A 1 -66.88 41.51 30.96
N TYR A 2 -66.20 40.76 30.08
CA TYR A 2 -64.80 40.39 30.28
C TYR A 2 -63.93 41.50 29.67
N ARG A 3 -63.23 42.28 30.51
CA ARG A 3 -62.23 43.25 30.04
C ARG A 3 -61.00 42.45 29.61
N LYS A 4 -60.71 42.42 28.30
CA LYS A 4 -59.41 41.99 27.80
C LYS A 4 -58.34 42.97 28.33
N GLY A 5 -57.46 42.48 29.19
CA GLY A 5 -56.30 43.26 29.66
C GLY A 5 -55.34 43.48 28.51
N ASN A 6 -55.14 44.74 28.12
CA ASN A 6 -54.06 45.14 27.23
C ASN A 6 -52.75 45.07 28.01
N TRP A 7 -51.99 43.99 27.81
CA TRP A 7 -50.58 43.94 28.18
C TRP A 7 -49.83 44.91 27.25
N THR A 8 -49.63 46.14 27.73
CA THR A 8 -48.69 47.06 27.10
C THR A 8 -47.30 46.55 27.40
N HIS A 9 -46.59 46.05 26.39
CA HIS A 9 -45.16 45.79 26.51
C HIS A 9 -44.51 47.15 26.75
N ASP A 10 -44.00 47.36 27.95
CA ASP A 10 -43.20 48.54 28.25
C ASP A 10 -42.00 48.51 27.30
N ARG A 11 -41.77 49.63 26.59
CA ARG A 11 -40.64 49.77 25.67
C ARG A 11 -39.30 49.61 26.38
N ALA A 12 -39.26 49.73 27.72
CA ALA A 12 -38.12 49.36 28.53
C ALA A 12 -37.91 47.84 28.59
N THR A 13 -38.97 47.02 28.70
CA THR A 13 -38.87 45.56 28.71
C THR A 13 -38.47 44.99 27.34
N ASP A 14 -38.93 45.57 26.23
CA ASP A 14 -38.52 45.14 24.88
C ASP A 14 -37.05 45.47 24.55
N ARG A 15 -36.54 46.60 25.05
CA ARG A 15 -35.11 46.97 24.88
C ARG A 15 -34.17 46.14 25.74
N LEU A 16 -34.66 45.60 26.86
CA LEU A 16 -33.91 44.67 27.71
C LEU A 16 -33.88 43.27 27.08
N MET A 17 -34.96 42.83 26.43
CA MET A 17 -35.03 41.55 25.69
C MET A 17 -34.14 41.55 24.42
N GLN A 18 -33.99 42.69 23.74
CA GLN A 18 -33.15 42.77 22.54
C GLN A 18 -31.65 42.78 22.83
N LYS A 19 -31.23 43.19 24.04
CA LYS A 19 -29.83 43.20 24.50
C LYS A 19 -29.36 41.86 25.07
N ALA A 20 -30.26 40.92 25.31
CA ALA A 20 -29.95 39.58 25.83
C ALA A 20 -29.93 38.49 24.73
N ARG A 21 -30.06 38.87 23.46
CA ARG A 21 -30.03 37.92 22.36
C ARG A 21 -28.57 37.64 22.01
N PHE A 22 -28.10 36.43 22.35
CA PHE A 22 -26.83 35.94 21.83
C PHE A 22 -26.86 36.11 20.29
N PRO A 23 -25.79 36.65 19.69
CA PRO A 23 -25.73 36.81 18.24
C PRO A 23 -25.98 35.45 17.58
N LEU A 24 -26.65 35.45 16.42
CA LEU A 24 -26.95 34.23 15.67
C LEU A 24 -25.68 33.43 15.36
N ASP A 25 -24.55 34.13 15.28
CA ASP A 25 -23.22 33.58 15.05
C ASP A 25 -22.25 34.05 16.13
N VAL A 26 -21.40 33.13 16.60
CA VAL A 26 -20.28 33.44 17.49
C VAL A 26 -19.06 33.78 16.63
N ASP A 27 -18.73 35.08 16.46
CA ASP A 27 -17.46 35.50 15.84
C ASP A 27 -16.29 35.26 16.81
N MET A 28 -15.49 34.24 16.52
CA MET A 28 -14.32 33.87 17.32
C MET A 28 -13.04 34.62 16.96
N ARG A 29 -13.01 35.39 15.85
CA ARG A 29 -11.78 35.99 15.31
C ARG A 29 -10.60 35.00 15.38
N SER A 30 -9.50 35.38 16.03
CA SER A 30 -8.29 34.58 16.22
C SER A 30 -8.25 33.78 17.54
N LYS A 31 -9.40 33.51 18.16
CA LYS A 31 -9.49 32.72 19.40
C LYS A 31 -9.66 31.22 19.09
N GLN A 32 -9.14 30.36 19.96
CA GLN A 32 -9.24 28.90 19.86
C GLN A 32 -10.18 28.34 20.94
N ILE A 33 -10.95 27.30 20.61
CA ILE A 33 -11.69 26.50 21.62
C ILE A 33 -10.78 25.35 22.07
N LYS A 34 -10.27 25.43 23.31
CA LYS A 34 -9.33 24.43 23.84
C LYS A 34 -10.01 23.22 24.49
N THR A 35 -11.32 23.25 24.68
CA THR A 35 -12.09 22.27 25.47
C THR A 35 -13.24 21.65 24.68
N MET A 36 -13.12 21.53 23.36
CA MET A 36 -14.12 20.77 22.59
C MET A 36 -14.04 19.30 22.98
N LEU A 37 -15.16 18.74 23.44
CA LEU A 37 -15.33 17.32 23.70
C LEU A 37 -15.60 16.58 22.39
N ASP A 38 -15.42 15.26 22.39
CA ASP A 38 -15.70 14.44 21.22
C ASP A 38 -17.18 14.53 20.81
N PRO A 39 -17.48 14.58 19.50
CA PRO A 39 -18.85 14.68 19.00
C PRO A 39 -19.62 13.41 19.35
N THR A 40 -20.86 13.59 19.82
CA THR A 40 -21.77 12.47 20.13
C THR A 40 -22.90 12.35 19.12
N ALA A 41 -23.11 13.37 18.29
CA ALA A 41 -24.07 13.39 17.19
C ALA A 41 -23.47 13.98 15.89
N ALA A 42 -24.08 13.65 14.74
CA ALA A 42 -23.62 14.05 13.40
C ALA A 42 -23.68 15.58 13.10
N GLN A 43 -24.21 16.39 14.02
CA GLN A 43 -24.27 17.86 13.90
C GLN A 43 -23.24 18.59 14.78
N ASP A 44 -22.47 17.85 15.58
CA ASP A 44 -21.45 18.44 16.44
C ASP A 44 -20.23 18.84 15.60
N ALA A 45 -19.55 19.93 15.98
CA ALA A 45 -18.27 20.29 15.39
C ALA A 45 -17.27 19.16 15.66
N ALA A 46 -16.95 18.35 14.64
CA ALA A 46 -16.05 17.22 14.79
C ALA A 46 -14.66 17.67 15.25
N THR A 47 -14.09 16.98 16.23
CA THR A 47 -12.69 17.19 16.62
C THR A 47 -11.78 16.59 15.54
N LYS A 48 -10.55 17.10 15.41
CA LYS A 48 -9.55 16.51 14.50
C LYS A 48 -9.35 15.01 14.76
N ALA A 49 -9.33 14.61 16.04
CA ALA A 49 -9.21 13.21 16.44
C ALA A 49 -10.36 12.33 15.94
N TYR A 50 -11.60 12.83 15.99
CA TYR A 50 -12.77 12.11 15.46
C TYR A 50 -12.71 11.95 13.93
N VAL A 51 -12.33 13.01 13.21
CA VAL A 51 -12.18 12.96 11.75
C VAL A 51 -11.08 11.96 11.36
N ASP A 52 -9.92 12.01 12.04
CA ASP A 52 -8.81 11.09 11.81
C ASP A 52 -9.24 9.63 12.09
N ALA A 53 -9.96 9.37 13.18
CA ALA A 53 -10.47 8.04 13.54
C ALA A 53 -11.56 7.54 12.57
N SER A 54 -12.38 8.43 12.01
CA SER A 54 -13.39 8.04 11.01
C SER A 54 -12.78 7.65 9.65
N ASN A 55 -11.53 8.07 9.40
CA ASN A 55 -10.83 7.82 8.15
C ASN A 55 -10.06 6.49 8.13
N THR A 56 -10.00 5.75 9.25
CA THR A 56 -9.26 4.48 9.36
C THR A 56 -10.06 3.24 8.91
N GLY A 57 -11.32 3.40 8.47
CA GLY A 57 -12.21 2.31 8.05
C GLY A 57 -12.47 2.22 6.54
N ARG A 58 -11.74 2.99 5.72
CA ARG A 58 -11.86 2.95 4.26
C ARG A 58 -10.74 2.07 3.70
N SER A 59 -11.02 1.18 2.76
CA SER A 59 -9.97 0.58 1.94
C SER A 59 -9.21 1.72 1.25
N VAL A 60 -7.96 1.93 1.67
CA VAL A 60 -7.11 3.01 1.15
C VAL A 60 -6.28 2.44 0.02
N THR A 61 -6.34 3.10 -1.14
CA THR A 61 -5.28 2.98 -2.15
C THR A 61 -4.30 4.11 -1.90
N LEU A 62 -3.08 3.78 -1.49
CA LEU A 62 -1.95 4.71 -1.45
C LEU A 62 -1.18 4.60 -2.76
N VAL A 63 -0.88 5.74 -3.37
CA VAL A 63 -0.15 5.84 -4.62
C VAL A 63 1.31 6.18 -4.34
N VAL A 64 2.22 5.38 -4.90
CA VAL A 64 3.67 5.61 -4.78
C VAL A 64 4.25 5.82 -6.18
N ALA A 65 4.88 6.97 -6.39
CA ALA A 65 5.56 7.30 -7.65
C ALA A 65 7.06 7.03 -7.55
N ALA A 66 7.64 6.51 -8.62
CA ALA A 66 9.09 6.41 -8.78
C ALA A 66 9.70 7.81 -8.99
N ASP A 67 11.01 7.97 -8.81
CA ASP A 67 11.66 9.24 -9.12
C ASP A 67 11.61 9.58 -10.62
N ASP A 68 11.62 8.57 -11.50
CA ASP A 68 11.53 8.73 -12.95
C ASP A 68 10.07 8.79 -13.47
N SER A 69 9.06 8.75 -12.59
CA SER A 69 7.66 9.02 -12.97
C SER A 69 7.46 10.46 -13.45
N SER A 70 6.39 10.69 -14.21
CA SER A 70 6.06 12.03 -14.70
C SER A 70 5.83 13.04 -13.56
N LEU A 71 6.11 14.32 -13.80
CA LEU A 71 5.88 15.39 -12.80
C LEU A 71 4.42 15.45 -12.30
N GLU A 72 3.46 15.17 -13.19
CA GLU A 72 2.05 15.14 -12.81
C GLU A 72 1.74 13.95 -11.87
N VAL A 73 2.32 12.78 -12.14
CA VAL A 73 2.18 11.60 -11.27
C VAL A 73 2.81 11.85 -9.91
N LYS A 74 4.05 12.37 -9.87
CA LYS A 74 4.73 12.72 -8.61
C LYS A 74 3.96 13.76 -7.80
N ALA A 75 3.33 14.73 -8.45
CA ALA A 75 2.53 15.77 -7.76
C ALA A 75 1.22 15.24 -7.14
N ARG A 76 0.74 14.08 -7.59
CA ARG A 76 -0.52 13.46 -7.12
C ARG A 76 -0.30 12.24 -6.23
N ALA A 77 0.93 11.72 -6.16
CA ALA A 77 1.27 10.56 -5.36
C ALA A 77 1.26 10.89 -3.86
N ASP A 78 0.89 9.91 -3.04
CA ASP A 78 0.97 10.01 -1.59
C ASP A 78 2.43 9.90 -1.10
N TYR A 79 3.23 9.11 -1.83
CA TYR A 79 4.66 8.94 -1.61
C TYR A 79 5.41 9.10 -2.94
N VAL A 80 6.59 9.71 -2.89
CA VAL A 80 7.49 9.87 -4.03
C VAL A 80 8.85 9.31 -3.63
N CYS A 81 9.27 8.27 -4.33
CA CYS A 81 10.56 7.61 -4.18
C CYS A 81 11.71 8.52 -4.61
N THR A 82 12.92 8.20 -4.14
CA THR A 82 14.12 9.02 -4.38
C THR A 82 14.96 8.52 -5.56
N GLY A 83 14.67 7.32 -6.06
CA GLY A 83 15.47 6.61 -7.05
C GLY A 83 16.62 5.82 -6.44
N VAL A 84 16.71 5.75 -5.10
CA VAL A 84 17.70 5.01 -4.31
C VAL A 84 17.00 4.45 -3.08
N ASP A 85 17.20 3.16 -2.80
CA ASP A 85 16.59 2.46 -1.66
C ASP A 85 15.06 2.69 -1.56
N ASP A 86 14.38 2.63 -2.70
CA ASP A 86 12.97 2.99 -2.85
C ASP A 86 12.03 2.05 -2.08
N GLU A 87 12.53 0.89 -1.61
CA GLU A 87 11.79 0.06 -0.68
C GLU A 87 11.45 0.81 0.63
N VAL A 88 12.21 1.85 1.00
CA VAL A 88 11.94 2.65 2.20
C VAL A 88 10.60 3.36 2.08
N GLU A 89 10.35 4.10 1.00
CA GLU A 89 9.07 4.78 0.77
C GLU A 89 7.93 3.80 0.52
N ILE A 90 8.18 2.72 -0.23
CA ILE A 90 7.15 1.69 -0.49
C ILE A 90 6.74 1.01 0.81
N ASN A 91 7.69 0.61 1.66
CA ASN A 91 7.40 -0.02 2.95
C ASN A 91 6.73 0.97 3.92
N ALA A 92 7.07 2.26 3.87
CA ALA A 92 6.36 3.29 4.62
C ALA A 92 4.90 3.43 4.18
N ALA A 93 4.63 3.39 2.87
CA ALA A 93 3.27 3.37 2.33
C ALA A 93 2.51 2.10 2.77
N LEU A 94 3.14 0.93 2.66
CA LEU A 94 2.55 -0.34 3.11
C LEU A 94 2.22 -0.33 4.61
N ALA A 95 3.09 0.25 5.44
CA ALA A 95 2.87 0.41 6.88
C ALA A 95 1.76 1.41 7.23
N ALA A 96 1.44 2.34 6.32
CA ALA A 96 0.35 3.31 6.49
C ALA A 96 -1.02 2.76 6.07
N LEU A 97 -1.09 1.54 5.50
CA LEU A 97 -2.35 0.90 5.18
C LEU A 97 -3.16 0.60 6.47
N PRO A 98 -4.50 0.66 6.40
CA PRO A 98 -5.35 0.17 7.47
C PRO A 98 -5.08 -1.30 7.79
N ALA A 99 -5.34 -1.69 9.04
CA ALA A 99 -5.17 -3.09 9.44
C ALA A 99 -6.08 -4.01 8.60
N ALA A 100 -5.49 -5.08 8.07
CA ALA A 100 -6.10 -6.19 7.33
C ALA A 100 -6.47 -5.96 5.85
N GLU A 101 -6.59 -4.74 5.34
CA GLU A 101 -6.94 -4.48 3.93
C GLU A 101 -6.41 -3.14 3.43
N GLY A 102 -5.99 -3.09 2.16
CA GLY A 102 -5.51 -1.88 1.50
C GLY A 102 -4.68 -2.17 0.27
N GLU A 103 -4.43 -1.15 -0.54
CA GLU A 103 -3.62 -1.27 -1.75
C GLU A 103 -2.52 -0.21 -1.76
N VAL A 104 -1.27 -0.63 -1.97
CA VAL A 104 -0.22 0.26 -2.46
C VAL A 104 -0.13 0.06 -3.96
N ARG A 105 -0.44 1.11 -4.72
CA ARG A 105 -0.31 1.14 -6.16
C ARG A 105 0.97 1.89 -6.55
N LEU A 106 1.92 1.16 -7.08
CA LEU A 106 3.14 1.69 -7.69
C LEU A 106 2.81 2.22 -9.08
N MET A 107 3.26 3.43 -9.38
CA MET A 107 3.04 4.07 -10.67
C MET A 107 4.07 3.57 -11.71
N GLU A 108 4.06 4.17 -12.91
CA GLU A 108 5.07 3.89 -13.92
C GLU A 108 6.46 4.32 -13.44
N GLY A 109 7.49 3.56 -13.80
CA GLY A 109 8.87 3.92 -13.49
C GLY A 109 9.67 2.79 -12.85
N THR A 110 10.87 3.15 -12.40
CA THR A 110 11.88 2.26 -11.85
C THR A 110 12.04 2.50 -10.36
N PHE A 111 11.79 1.47 -9.55
CA PHE A 111 11.94 1.47 -8.11
C PHE A 111 13.22 0.68 -7.76
N ASN A 112 14.30 1.40 -7.44
CA ASN A 112 15.60 0.80 -7.15
C ASN A 112 15.65 0.35 -5.69
N ILE A 113 15.81 -0.95 -5.45
CA ILE A 113 15.76 -1.53 -4.11
C ILE A 113 17.11 -2.05 -3.64
N ALA A 114 17.38 -1.91 -2.34
CA ALA A 114 18.52 -2.55 -1.66
C ALA A 114 18.10 -3.53 -0.55
N ALA A 115 16.83 -3.50 -0.16
CA ALA A 115 16.22 -4.45 0.75
C ALA A 115 14.83 -4.90 0.26
N PRO A 116 14.23 -5.94 0.85
CA PRO A 116 12.93 -6.43 0.41
C PRO A 116 11.78 -5.44 0.65
N ILE A 117 10.84 -5.40 -0.30
CA ILE A 117 9.51 -4.83 -0.09
C ILE A 117 8.69 -5.85 0.71
N THR A 118 7.99 -5.39 1.75
CA THR A 118 7.39 -6.24 2.78
C THR A 118 5.89 -5.96 2.96
N PRO A 119 5.01 -6.42 2.03
CA PRO A 119 3.58 -6.23 2.18
C PRO A 119 3.03 -6.93 3.44
N PRO A 120 2.27 -6.25 4.31
CA PRO A 120 1.66 -6.87 5.47
C PRO A 120 0.48 -7.78 5.08
N ALA A 121 0.01 -8.61 6.01
CA ALA A 121 -1.13 -9.50 5.78
C ALA A 121 -2.37 -8.73 5.28
N GLY A 122 -3.01 -9.24 4.22
CA GLY A 122 -4.19 -8.60 3.62
C GLY A 122 -3.90 -7.44 2.66
N ALA A 123 -2.62 -7.05 2.50
CA ALA A 123 -2.27 -5.96 1.59
C ALA A 123 -2.23 -6.40 0.13
N LYS A 124 -2.56 -5.46 -0.75
CA LYS A 124 -2.31 -5.55 -2.18
C LYS A 124 -1.15 -4.61 -2.56
N LEU A 125 -0.17 -5.15 -3.26
CA LEU A 125 0.86 -4.38 -3.95
C LEU A 125 0.63 -4.54 -5.45
N SER A 126 0.32 -3.44 -6.15
CA SER A 126 0.05 -3.48 -7.59
C SER A 126 0.87 -2.44 -8.35
N GLY A 127 1.18 -2.73 -9.61
CA GLY A 127 1.72 -1.76 -10.56
C GLY A 127 0.72 -1.36 -11.63
N LEU A 128 1.24 -0.78 -12.73
CA LEU A 128 0.48 -0.43 -13.94
C LEU A 128 0.84 -1.34 -15.14
N GLY A 129 1.27 -2.57 -14.85
CA GLY A 129 1.85 -3.52 -15.79
C GLY A 129 3.38 -3.56 -15.72
N TRP A 130 4.02 -4.24 -16.68
CA TRP A 130 5.48 -4.47 -16.64
C TRP A 130 6.35 -3.21 -16.84
N SER A 131 5.74 -2.04 -17.06
CA SER A 131 6.39 -0.73 -17.03
C SER A 131 6.56 -0.15 -15.63
N THR A 132 5.99 -0.80 -14.61
CA THR A 132 6.32 -0.61 -13.18
C THR A 132 7.40 -1.63 -12.83
N ILE A 133 8.62 -1.19 -12.56
CA ILE A 133 9.79 -2.06 -12.43
C ILE A 133 10.34 -1.98 -11.01
N ILE A 134 10.38 -3.09 -10.29
CA ILE A 134 11.20 -3.26 -9.08
C ILE A 134 12.57 -3.75 -9.53
N ASN A 135 13.61 -2.98 -9.25
CA ASN A 135 14.96 -3.21 -9.74
C ASN A 135 15.95 -3.47 -8.60
N GLY A 136 16.53 -4.67 -8.57
CA GLY A 136 17.63 -5.04 -7.67
C GLY A 136 18.93 -5.38 -8.41
N THR A 137 19.07 -4.93 -9.66
CA THR A 137 20.23 -5.21 -10.53
C THR A 137 21.53 -4.65 -9.95
N ASN A 138 22.59 -5.46 -9.93
CA ASN A 138 23.92 -5.09 -9.45
C ASN A 138 23.92 -4.55 -8.00
N VAL A 139 22.93 -4.96 -7.20
CA VAL A 139 22.85 -4.58 -5.79
C VAL A 139 23.37 -5.72 -4.93
N VAL A 140 24.43 -5.44 -4.18
CA VAL A 140 24.99 -6.36 -3.18
C VAL A 140 24.12 -6.28 -1.91
N GLY A 141 23.93 -7.39 -1.20
CA GLY A 141 23.12 -7.44 0.02
C GLY A 141 21.60 -7.59 -0.18
N VAL A 142 21.07 -7.41 -1.40
CA VAL A 142 19.66 -7.71 -1.68
C VAL A 142 19.40 -9.21 -1.60
N THR A 143 18.46 -9.62 -0.76
CA THR A 143 18.20 -11.05 -0.49
C THR A 143 16.94 -11.59 -1.14
N ASN A 144 15.99 -10.73 -1.49
CA ASN A 144 14.76 -10.97 -2.24
C ASN A 144 14.20 -9.61 -2.69
N ALA A 145 13.41 -9.54 -3.77
CA ALA A 145 12.70 -8.30 -4.09
C ALA A 145 11.47 -8.08 -3.21
N ILE A 146 10.64 -9.12 -3.05
CA ILE A 146 9.42 -9.04 -2.22
C ILE A 146 9.36 -10.20 -1.23
N VAL A 147 9.05 -9.90 0.03
CA VAL A 147 8.81 -10.87 1.10
C VAL A 147 7.53 -10.47 1.84
N PRO A 148 6.37 -11.05 1.52
CA PRO A 148 5.14 -10.82 2.27
C PRO A 148 5.34 -11.13 3.77
N ALA A 149 4.89 -10.25 4.65
CA ALA A 149 4.96 -10.42 6.11
C ALA A 149 3.71 -11.08 6.72
N GLY A 150 2.92 -11.77 5.90
CA GLY A 150 1.76 -12.52 6.35
C GLY A 150 0.89 -13.02 5.21
N ALA A 151 -0.21 -13.68 5.59
CA ALA A 151 -1.13 -14.32 4.65
C ALA A 151 -2.02 -13.31 3.90
N ASN A 152 -2.72 -13.80 2.87
CA ASN A 152 -3.72 -13.03 2.12
C ASN A 152 -3.13 -11.79 1.43
N VAL A 153 -1.93 -11.92 0.87
CA VAL A 153 -1.26 -10.84 0.12
C VAL A 153 -1.51 -11.01 -1.36
N THR A 154 -1.72 -9.91 -2.07
CA THR A 154 -1.82 -9.90 -3.54
C THR A 154 -0.69 -9.06 -4.12
N ILE A 155 0.02 -9.61 -5.12
CA ILE A 155 1.07 -8.91 -5.87
C ILE A 155 0.68 -8.98 -7.35
N SER A 156 0.48 -7.83 -8.00
CA SER A 156 0.04 -7.82 -9.39
C SER A 156 0.66 -6.74 -10.27
N ASP A 157 0.65 -6.99 -11.57
CA ASP A 157 0.86 -5.96 -12.61
C ASP A 157 2.17 -5.19 -12.51
N LEU A 158 3.29 -5.89 -12.29
CA LEU A 158 4.62 -5.27 -12.22
C LEU A 158 5.71 -6.18 -12.79
N ALA A 159 6.89 -5.63 -13.00
CA ALA A 159 8.10 -6.39 -13.30
C ALA A 159 9.06 -6.37 -12.11
N ILE A 160 9.81 -7.46 -11.94
CA ILE A 160 10.93 -7.58 -11.00
C ILE A 160 12.17 -7.93 -11.81
N VAL A 161 13.22 -7.14 -11.66
CA VAL A 161 14.44 -7.27 -12.45
C VAL A 161 15.65 -7.38 -11.55
N PHE A 162 16.30 -8.54 -11.62
CA PHE A 162 17.67 -8.74 -11.17
C PHE A 162 18.57 -9.01 -12.37
N ALA A 163 19.81 -8.52 -12.31
CA ALA A 163 20.87 -8.79 -13.26
C ALA A 163 22.23 -8.40 -12.67
N ALA A 164 23.31 -8.82 -13.35
CA ALA A 164 24.65 -8.25 -13.25
C ALA A 164 25.23 -8.13 -11.82
N GLY A 165 25.25 -9.21 -11.04
CA GLY A 165 25.90 -9.22 -9.72
C GLY A 165 24.95 -9.10 -8.53
N ALA A 166 23.68 -9.49 -8.68
CA ALA A 166 22.69 -9.29 -7.63
C ALA A 166 22.88 -10.24 -6.43
N GLY A 167 22.96 -9.65 -5.23
CA GLY A 167 23.09 -10.32 -3.94
C GLY A 167 24.48 -10.90 -3.64
N ASP A 168 24.62 -11.39 -2.41
CA ASP A 168 25.84 -12.04 -1.92
C ASP A 168 25.78 -13.56 -2.07
N VAL A 169 26.95 -14.21 -2.20
CA VAL A 169 27.05 -15.68 -2.23
C VAL A 169 26.38 -16.28 -0.99
N GLY A 170 25.47 -17.23 -1.21
CA GLY A 170 24.67 -17.89 -0.19
C GLY A 170 23.40 -17.13 0.23
N SER A 171 23.17 -15.94 -0.30
CA SER A 171 21.98 -15.11 -0.04
C SER A 171 21.48 -14.39 -1.29
N ARG A 172 21.77 -14.92 -2.49
CA ARG A 172 21.35 -14.34 -3.75
C ARG A 172 19.83 -14.29 -3.89
N PRO A 173 19.28 -13.27 -4.56
CA PRO A 173 17.90 -12.91 -4.41
C PRO A 173 16.94 -13.86 -5.12
N ASN A 174 15.73 -13.98 -4.56
CA ASN A 174 14.56 -14.41 -5.31
C ASN A 174 13.74 -13.19 -5.76
N GLY A 175 12.92 -13.34 -6.81
CA GLY A 175 11.90 -12.35 -7.13
C GLY A 175 10.91 -12.19 -5.96
N ILE A 176 10.27 -13.29 -5.58
CA ILE A 176 9.35 -13.34 -4.44
C ILE A 176 9.73 -14.53 -3.57
N TYR A 177 9.85 -14.31 -2.26
CA TYR A 177 9.94 -15.38 -1.27
C TYR A 177 8.75 -15.29 -0.33
N ASN A 178 7.99 -16.37 -0.20
CA ASN A 178 6.79 -16.39 0.63
C ASN A 178 6.66 -17.70 1.40
N ASP A 179 6.39 -17.59 2.69
CA ASP A 179 6.17 -18.69 3.63
C ASP A 179 4.76 -18.67 4.27
N ALA A 180 3.90 -17.75 3.83
CA ALA A 180 2.54 -17.57 4.34
C ALA A 180 1.47 -18.03 3.33
N ASP A 181 0.34 -18.50 3.84
CA ASP A 181 -0.76 -18.98 2.99
C ASP A 181 -1.43 -17.84 2.21
N TYR A 182 -2.14 -18.21 1.14
CA TYR A 182 -3.00 -17.29 0.38
C TYR A 182 -2.24 -16.11 -0.26
N LEU A 183 -1.06 -16.37 -0.83
CA LEU A 183 -0.42 -15.43 -1.74
C LEU A 183 -1.08 -15.52 -3.13
N TRP A 184 -1.56 -14.40 -3.65
CA TRP A 184 -2.00 -14.26 -5.04
C TRP A 184 -0.98 -13.46 -5.85
N VAL A 185 -0.41 -14.09 -6.88
CA VAL A 185 0.49 -13.46 -7.83
C VAL A 185 -0.14 -13.44 -9.21
N GLU A 186 -0.27 -12.26 -9.79
CA GLU A 186 -0.88 -12.10 -11.12
C GLU A 186 -0.08 -11.16 -12.03
N ASN A 187 0.08 -11.55 -13.30
CA ASN A 187 0.60 -10.67 -14.34
C ASN A 187 2.00 -10.08 -14.02
N LEU A 188 2.92 -10.91 -13.55
CA LEU A 188 4.29 -10.49 -13.27
C LEU A 188 5.26 -10.91 -14.37
N TRP A 189 6.25 -10.06 -14.63
CA TRP A 189 7.47 -10.45 -15.34
C TRP A 189 8.65 -10.41 -14.38
N ILE A 190 9.28 -11.55 -14.13
CA ILE A 190 10.40 -11.68 -13.21
C ILE A 190 11.62 -12.12 -14.01
N THR A 191 12.70 -11.35 -13.94
CA THR A 191 14.01 -11.73 -14.47
C THR A 191 14.98 -11.94 -13.32
N GLY A 192 15.64 -13.09 -13.31
CA GLY A 192 16.74 -13.37 -12.39
C GLY A 192 18.11 -12.95 -12.96
N ASP A 193 19.15 -13.21 -12.18
CA ASP A 193 20.54 -12.98 -12.55
C ASP A 193 21.31 -14.29 -12.79
N VAL A 194 21.76 -14.50 -14.03
CA VAL A 194 22.62 -15.64 -14.45
C VAL A 194 24.11 -15.25 -14.57
N SER A 195 24.47 -14.00 -14.23
CA SER A 195 25.86 -13.53 -14.33
C SER A 195 26.72 -13.92 -13.13
N VAL A 196 26.07 -14.33 -12.03
CA VAL A 196 26.68 -14.81 -10.80
C VAL A 196 26.55 -16.32 -10.70
N GLY A 197 27.39 -16.96 -9.88
CA GLY A 197 27.33 -18.42 -9.71
C GLY A 197 26.07 -18.90 -8.99
N ASP A 198 25.80 -20.19 -9.03
CA ASP A 198 24.70 -20.82 -8.28
C ASP A 198 25.03 -20.91 -6.78
N ASP A 199 24.09 -20.53 -5.92
CA ASP A 199 24.12 -20.67 -4.47
C ASP A 199 23.85 -22.11 -3.99
N THR A 200 23.52 -23.04 -4.89
CA THR A 200 23.26 -24.47 -4.62
C THR A 200 22.04 -24.77 -3.74
N SER A 201 21.30 -23.73 -3.30
CA SER A 201 20.03 -23.84 -2.56
C SER A 201 18.81 -23.74 -3.47
N ASP A 202 17.86 -24.69 -3.35
CA ASP A 202 16.56 -24.64 -4.05
C ASP A 202 15.66 -23.48 -3.64
N LEU A 203 16.03 -22.75 -2.58
CA LEU A 203 15.33 -21.58 -2.08
C LEU A 203 15.97 -20.25 -2.51
N ARG A 204 16.93 -20.28 -3.45
CA ARG A 204 17.68 -19.10 -3.90
C ARG A 204 17.72 -19.00 -5.42
N GLN A 205 17.91 -17.78 -5.92
CA GLN A 205 17.96 -17.46 -7.35
C GLN A 205 16.76 -18.00 -8.13
N CYS A 206 15.59 -17.97 -7.48
CA CYS A 206 14.33 -18.37 -8.07
C CYS A 206 13.47 -17.15 -8.40
N GLY A 207 12.57 -17.28 -9.37
CA GLY A 207 11.62 -16.21 -9.64
C GLY A 207 10.62 -16.07 -8.49
N ILE A 208 9.94 -17.16 -8.14
CA ILE A 208 9.01 -17.23 -7.00
C ILE A 208 9.33 -18.46 -6.16
N VAL A 209 9.41 -18.31 -4.84
CA VAL A 209 9.54 -19.38 -3.87
C VAL A 209 8.30 -19.38 -2.98
N LEU A 210 7.62 -20.53 -2.90
CA LEU A 210 6.62 -20.84 -1.89
C LEU A 210 7.21 -21.88 -0.95
N ASP A 211 7.66 -21.47 0.23
CA ASP A 211 8.28 -22.34 1.22
C ASP A 211 7.31 -22.64 2.37
N GLY A 212 6.63 -23.78 2.30
CA GLY A 212 5.61 -24.17 3.29
C GLY A 212 4.28 -23.42 3.17
N ALA A 213 4.12 -22.53 2.18
CA ALA A 213 2.91 -21.76 1.93
C ALA A 213 1.85 -22.57 1.15
N SER A 214 0.63 -22.64 1.68
CA SER A 214 -0.52 -23.29 1.06
C SER A 214 -1.50 -22.32 0.40
N PHE A 215 -2.37 -22.86 -0.46
CA PHE A 215 -3.48 -22.13 -1.08
C PHE A 215 -3.09 -20.87 -1.86
N CYS A 216 -1.83 -20.80 -2.30
CA CYS A 216 -1.36 -19.71 -3.12
C CYS A 216 -1.79 -19.91 -4.58
N LYS A 217 -1.96 -18.80 -5.29
CA LYS A 217 -2.24 -18.80 -6.72
C LYS A 217 -1.17 -18.00 -7.44
N ILE A 218 -0.59 -18.61 -8.47
CA ILE A 218 0.34 -17.96 -9.38
C ILE A 218 -0.29 -18.02 -10.78
N SER A 219 -0.61 -16.87 -11.35
CA SER A 219 -1.26 -16.80 -12.66
C SER A 219 -0.61 -15.76 -13.57
N ASN A 220 -0.45 -16.09 -14.85
CA ASN A 220 0.08 -15.18 -15.86
C ASN A 220 1.46 -14.58 -15.47
N VAL A 221 2.36 -15.42 -14.93
CA VAL A 221 3.72 -15.02 -14.59
C VAL A 221 4.68 -15.47 -15.68
N ARG A 222 5.49 -14.53 -16.19
CA ARG A 222 6.70 -14.83 -16.96
C ARG A 222 7.89 -14.78 -16.01
N SER A 223 8.57 -15.90 -15.83
CA SER A 223 9.78 -16.00 -15.00
C SER A 223 10.92 -16.50 -15.86
N GLU A 224 11.95 -15.69 -16.06
CA GLU A 224 13.08 -15.99 -16.95
C GLU A 224 14.41 -15.56 -16.35
N THR A 225 15.52 -16.03 -16.93
CA THR A 225 16.90 -15.73 -16.49
C THR A 225 17.16 -15.95 -15.00
N ASN A 226 16.38 -16.78 -14.33
CA ASN A 226 16.70 -17.26 -12.99
C ASN A 226 17.77 -18.32 -13.11
N ASP A 227 18.83 -18.22 -12.31
CA ASP A 227 19.92 -19.20 -12.32
C ASP A 227 19.45 -20.60 -11.89
N ARG A 228 18.35 -20.67 -11.12
CA ARG A 228 17.84 -21.92 -10.59
C ARG A 228 16.44 -22.30 -11.06
N HIS A 229 15.39 -21.78 -10.43
CA HIS A 229 14.00 -22.19 -10.71
C HIS A 229 13.14 -20.99 -11.08
N GLY A 230 12.25 -21.15 -12.06
CA GLY A 230 11.25 -20.11 -12.36
C GLY A 230 10.27 -19.93 -11.20
N ILE A 231 9.71 -21.05 -10.74
CA ILE A 231 8.81 -21.17 -9.58
C ILE A 231 9.27 -22.40 -8.79
N CYS A 232 9.52 -22.22 -7.49
CA CYS A 232 9.89 -23.28 -6.55
C CYS A 232 8.77 -23.48 -5.53
N LEU A 233 8.30 -24.72 -5.38
CA LEU A 233 7.39 -25.14 -4.32
C LEU A 233 8.18 -26.03 -3.36
N SER A 234 8.45 -25.53 -2.16
CA SER A 234 9.27 -26.19 -1.14
C SER A 234 8.53 -26.31 0.19
N GLY A 235 9.01 -27.20 1.06
CA GLY A 235 8.49 -27.38 2.40
C GLY A 235 7.27 -28.30 2.48
N ALA A 236 7.13 -28.98 3.62
CA ALA A 236 6.05 -29.95 3.84
C ALA A 236 4.64 -29.33 3.84
N GLY A 237 4.55 -28.00 3.92
CA GLY A 237 3.30 -27.22 3.94
C GLY A 237 2.90 -26.59 2.62
N ALA A 238 3.62 -26.80 1.50
CA ALA A 238 3.26 -26.20 0.22
C ALA A 238 2.11 -26.91 -0.51
N LEU A 239 0.95 -27.03 0.15
CA LEU A 239 -0.20 -27.79 -0.32
C LEU A 239 -1.23 -26.90 -1.02
N TYR A 240 -1.99 -27.49 -1.96
CA TYR A 240 -3.13 -26.83 -2.62
C TYR A 240 -2.77 -25.53 -3.38
N ASN A 241 -1.51 -25.36 -3.75
CA ASN A 241 -1.07 -24.26 -4.59
C ASN A 241 -1.52 -24.47 -6.04
N THR A 242 -1.90 -23.38 -6.70
CA THR A 242 -2.41 -23.40 -8.07
C THR A 242 -1.53 -22.56 -8.97
N ILE A 243 -1.07 -23.15 -10.07
CA ILE A 243 -0.30 -22.46 -11.12
C ILE A 243 -1.13 -22.48 -12.40
N GLU A 244 -1.53 -21.31 -12.87
CA GLU A 244 -2.40 -21.15 -14.04
C GLU A 244 -1.69 -20.32 -15.13
N MET A 245 -1.70 -20.82 -16.37
CA MET A 245 -1.37 -19.98 -17.52
C MET A 245 -2.59 -19.15 -17.90
N GLY A 246 -2.43 -17.83 -18.00
CA GLY A 246 -3.45 -16.99 -18.64
C GLY A 246 -3.59 -17.38 -20.11
N LEU A 247 -4.82 -17.47 -20.62
CA LEU A 247 -5.09 -17.64 -22.05
C LEU A 247 -4.65 -16.38 -22.80
N THR A 248 -3.36 -16.22 -23.06
CA THR A 248 -2.89 -15.27 -24.07
C THR A 248 -3.18 -15.86 -25.44
N SER A 249 -4.32 -15.53 -26.03
CA SER A 249 -4.46 -15.63 -27.48
C SER A 249 -3.45 -14.66 -28.09
N ARG A 250 -2.25 -15.14 -28.43
CA ARG A 250 -1.39 -14.44 -29.38
C ARG A 250 -2.13 -14.51 -30.71
N ASN A 251 -2.95 -13.50 -31.00
CA ASN A 251 -3.43 -13.27 -32.34
C ASN A 251 -2.20 -12.91 -33.16
N ASN A 252 -1.71 -13.88 -33.94
CA ASN A 252 -0.65 -13.71 -34.94
C ASN A 252 -1.04 -12.67 -35.99
#